data_AF-A0A517Y3I7-F1
#
_entry.id   AF-A0A517Y3I7-F1
#
_cell.length_a   1.000
_cell.length_b   1.000
_cell.length_c   1.000
_cell.angle_alpha   90.00
_cell.angle_beta   90.00
_cell.angle_gamma   90.00
#
_symmetry.space_group_name_H-M   'P 1'
#
loop_
_entity.id
_entity.type
_entity.pdbx_description
1 polymer ?
#
loop_
_entity_poly.entity_id
_entity_poly.type
_entity_poly.pdbx_seq_one_letter_code
_entity_poly.pdbx_strand_id
1 'polypeptide(L)'
;MAGKRQGPGVPTATNRVHFACFGCRKTFKQAGSSNWDSNVPERPFPCPECKQPMARMGRHFKAPRQRAVRAWQEVERLYLQGERFD
;
A
#
# COMPACT_ATOMS: atom_id res chain seq x y z
N MET A 1 -2.67 2.15 -45.91
CA MET A 1 -1.84 2.58 -44.77
C MET A 1 -2.62 2.37 -43.47
N ALA A 2 -2.68 1.15 -42.92
CA ALA A 2 -3.41 0.88 -41.68
C ALA A 2 -2.48 1.12 -40.47
N GLY A 3 -2.46 2.36 -39.98
CA GLY A 3 -1.74 2.72 -38.76
C GLY A 3 -2.39 2.04 -37.55
N LYS A 4 -1.79 0.95 -37.07
CA LYS A 4 -2.13 0.34 -35.78
C LYS A 4 -1.75 1.34 -34.69
N ARG A 5 -2.74 2.11 -34.22
CA ARG A 5 -2.63 2.91 -32.99
C ARG A 5 -2.31 1.96 -31.85
N GLN A 6 -1.04 1.94 -31.43
CA GLN A 6 -0.65 1.28 -30.19
C GLN A 6 -1.30 2.09 -29.06
N GLY A 7 -2.26 1.48 -28.36
CA GLY A 7 -2.80 2.04 -27.13
C GLY A 7 -1.68 2.27 -26.11
N PRO A 8 -1.92 3.07 -25.05
CA PRO A 8 -0.89 3.31 -24.04
C PRO A 8 -0.47 1.96 -23.48
N GLY A 9 0.79 1.59 -23.69
CA GLY A 9 1.39 0.39 -23.13
C GLY A 9 1.37 0.50 -21.62
N VAL A 10 0.32 -0.04 -20.99
CA VAL A 10 0.27 -0.25 -19.55
C VAL A 10 1.44 -1.20 -19.22
N PRO A 11 2.42 -0.76 -18.41
CA PRO A 11 3.49 -1.66 -17.99
C PRO A 11 2.84 -2.81 -17.25
N THR A 12 2.99 -4.02 -17.81
CA THR A 12 2.37 -5.23 -17.29
C THR A 12 3.23 -5.75 -16.14
N ALA A 13 3.09 -5.10 -15.00
CA ALA A 13 3.41 -5.60 -13.67
C ALA A 13 2.49 -4.83 -12.72
N THR A 14 1.37 -5.44 -12.30
CA THR A 14 0.46 -4.81 -11.32
C THR A 14 1.18 -4.79 -9.96
N ASN A 15 2.09 -3.85 -9.77
CA ASN A 15 2.78 -3.61 -8.51
C ASN A 15 1.76 -3.07 -7.51
N ARG A 16 1.14 -3.97 -6.76
CA ARG A 16 0.13 -3.65 -5.75
C ARG A 16 0.85 -3.56 -4.41
N VAL A 17 0.89 -2.36 -3.84
CA VAL A 17 1.41 -2.16 -2.50
C VAL A 17 0.28 -2.27 -1.48
N HIS A 18 0.63 -2.85 -0.33
CA HIS A 18 -0.25 -2.96 0.82
C HIS A 18 -0.17 -1.68 1.64
N PHE A 19 -1.34 -1.15 1.99
CA PHE A 19 -1.50 -0.04 2.93
C PHE A 19 -2.20 -0.56 4.18
N ALA A 20 -1.68 -0.21 5.35
CA ALA A 20 -2.17 -0.61 6.65
C ALA A 20 -2.76 0.58 7.40
N CYS A 21 -3.98 0.42 7.91
CA CYS A 21 -4.57 1.37 8.84
C CYS A 21 -4.44 0.82 10.26
N PHE A 22 -3.68 1.50 11.13
CA PHE A 22 -3.50 1.08 12.52
C PHE A 22 -4.74 1.33 13.39
N GLY A 23 -5.49 2.40 13.14
CA GLY A 23 -6.75 2.67 13.83
C GLY A 23 -7.83 1.62 13.57
N CYS A 24 -8.01 1.24 12.31
CA CYS A 24 -8.97 0.22 11.89
C CYS A 24 -8.42 -1.23 11.96
N ARG A 25 -7.10 -1.40 12.09
CA ARG A 25 -6.36 -2.69 12.01
C ARG A 25 -6.71 -3.49 10.75
N LYS A 26 -6.71 -2.81 9.61
CA LYS A 26 -7.06 -3.37 8.29
C LYS A 26 -6.00 -3.04 7.25
N THR A 27 -5.89 -3.90 6.25
CA THR A 27 -5.04 -3.64 5.08
C THR A 27 -5.85 -3.54 3.80
N PHE A 28 -5.36 -2.71 2.90
CA PHE A 28 -5.95 -2.47 1.59
C PHE A 28 -4.85 -2.57 0.54
N LYS A 29 -5.19 -3.07 -0.65
CA LYS A 29 -4.29 -3.12 -1.81
C LYS A 29 -4.71 -2.05 -2.79
N GLN A 30 -3.78 -1.20 -3.21
CA GLN A 30 -4.08 -0.15 -4.19
C GLN A 30 -3.41 -0.47 -5.52
N ALA A 31 -4.17 -0.40 -6.62
CA ALA A 31 -3.62 -0.48 -7.97
C ALA A 31 -2.89 0.82 -8.33
N GLY A 32 -1.73 0.72 -8.99
CA GLY A 32 -0.93 1.90 -9.37
C GLY A 32 -0.11 2.52 -8.23
N SER A 33 0.05 1.81 -7.11
CA SER A 33 0.81 2.29 -5.94
C SER A 33 2.24 1.72 -5.92
N SER A 34 2.98 1.85 -7.02
CA SER A 34 4.29 1.21 -7.11
C SER A 34 5.31 1.82 -6.13
N ASN A 35 6.17 0.99 -5.50
CA ASN A 35 7.31 1.46 -4.67
C ASN A 35 8.22 2.46 -5.41
N TRP A 36 8.29 2.35 -6.74
CA TRP A 36 9.07 3.21 -7.61
C TRP A 36 8.25 4.31 -8.31
N ASP A 37 6.92 4.32 -8.20
CA ASP A 37 6.11 5.40 -8.79
C ASP A 37 6.24 6.67 -7.94
N SER A 38 7.00 7.65 -8.43
CA SER A 38 7.09 8.99 -7.83
C SER A 38 5.76 9.76 -7.93
N ASN A 39 4.83 9.30 -8.77
CA ASN A 39 3.50 9.89 -8.91
C ASN A 39 2.52 9.39 -7.83
N VAL A 40 2.91 8.42 -7.01
CA VAL A 40 2.14 8.07 -5.82
C VAL A 40 2.44 9.14 -4.78
N PRO A 41 1.42 9.87 -4.28
CA PRO A 41 1.62 10.83 -3.21
C PRO A 41 2.37 10.17 -2.06
N GLU A 42 3.48 10.76 -1.60
CA GLU A 42 4.24 10.27 -0.44
C GLU A 42 3.39 10.22 0.85
N ARG A 43 2.24 10.88 0.81
CA ARG A 43 1.36 11.07 1.94
C ARG A 43 0.42 9.87 2.13
N PRO A 44 0.27 9.38 3.37
CA PRO A 44 -0.58 8.24 3.67
C PRO A 44 -2.02 8.51 3.26
N PHE A 45 -2.55 7.69 2.35
CA PHE A 45 -3.95 7.76 1.93
C PHE A 45 -4.87 7.63 3.16
N PRO A 46 -5.99 8.37 3.21
CA PRO A 46 -6.94 8.23 4.30
C PRO A 46 -7.69 6.90 4.20
N CYS A 47 -7.83 6.21 5.34
CA CYS A 47 -8.64 5.00 5.44
C CYS A 47 -10.11 5.31 5.05
N PRO A 48 -10.77 4.51 4.20
CA PRO A 48 -12.15 4.76 3.81
C PRO A 48 -13.15 4.66 4.97
N GLU A 49 -12.79 3.93 6.04
CA GLU A 49 -13.67 3.73 7.20
C GLU A 49 -13.41 4.77 8.30
N CYS A 50 -12.16 4.91 8.75
CA CYS A 50 -11.82 5.78 9.88
C CYS A 50 -11.16 7.10 9.49
N LYS A 51 -10.92 7.36 8.19
CA LYS A 51 -10.22 8.55 7.65
C LYS A 51 -8.82 8.81 8.22
N GLN A 52 -8.29 7.88 9.00
CA GLN A 52 -6.95 7.92 9.56
C GLN A 52 -5.89 7.70 8.46
N PRO A 53 -4.70 8.32 8.58
CA PRO A 53 -3.61 8.09 7.65
C PRO A 53 -3.22 6.61 7.66
N MET A 54 -3.10 6.02 6.47
CA MET A 54 -2.65 4.65 6.29
C MET A 54 -1.16 4.55 6.02
N ALA A 55 -0.47 3.68 6.75
CA ALA A 55 0.93 3.37 6.53
C ALA A 55 1.14 2.55 5.26
N ARG A 56 2.15 2.92 4.47
CA ARG A 56 2.58 2.14 3.31
C ARG A 56 3.49 1.00 3.78
N MET A 57 3.08 -0.24 3.51
CA MET A 57 3.78 -1.44 3.99
C MET A 57 4.47 -2.22 2.86
N GLY A 58 4.51 -1.75 1.62
CA GLY A 58 5.17 -2.46 0.52
C GLY A 58 4.39 -3.68 -0.01
N ARG A 59 5.02 -4.44 -0.91
CA ARG A 59 4.35 -5.48 -1.72
C ARG A 59 4.22 -6.83 -1.01
N HIS A 60 5.12 -7.13 -0.08
CA HIS A 60 5.20 -8.42 0.60
C HIS A 60 4.58 -8.43 2.00
N PHE A 61 3.99 -7.31 2.42
CA PHE A 61 3.44 -7.20 3.76
C PHE A 61 2.25 -8.13 4.00
N LYS A 62 2.41 -9.00 5.00
CA LYS A 62 1.34 -9.88 5.49
C LYS A 62 0.71 -9.26 6.73
N ALA A 63 -0.50 -8.76 6.57
CA ALA A 63 -1.26 -8.19 7.66
C ALA A 63 -1.61 -9.27 8.71
N PRO A 64 -1.41 -9.00 10.01
CA PRO A 64 -1.95 -9.84 11.06
C PRO A 64 -3.48 -9.79 11.09
N ARG A 65 -4.11 -10.75 11.76
CA ARG A 65 -5.58 -10.78 11.95
C ARG A 65 -6.03 -9.47 12.63
N GLN A 66 -7.15 -8.89 12.19
CA GLN A 66 -7.67 -7.61 12.73
C GLN A 66 -7.80 -7.57 14.26
N ARG A 67 -8.19 -8.68 14.87
CA ARG A 67 -8.33 -8.82 16.34
C ARG A 67 -7.00 -8.98 17.09
N ALA A 68 -5.89 -9.25 16.40
CA ALA A 68 -4.59 -9.48 17.01
C ALA A 68 -3.91 -8.15 17.36
N VAL A 69 -4.47 -7.42 18.34
CA VAL A 69 -4.04 -6.06 18.71
C VAL A 69 -2.53 -5.98 18.95
N ARG A 70 -1.96 -6.95 19.67
CA ARG A 70 -0.51 -7.00 19.95
C ARG A 70 0.34 -7.11 18.68
N ALA A 71 -0.11 -7.88 17.70
CA ALA A 71 0.60 -8.02 16.43
C ALA A 71 0.53 -6.72 15.61
N TRP A 72 -0.60 -6.01 15.64
CA TRP A 72 -0.74 -4.70 15.00
C TRP A 72 0.13 -3.62 15.64
N GLN A 73 0.27 -3.62 16.97
CA GLN A 73 1.16 -2.72 17.69
C GLN A 73 2.63 -2.95 17.31
N GLU A 74 3.04 -4.21 17.16
CA GLU A 74 4.39 -4.53 16.73
C GLU A 74 4.67 -4.06 15.29
N VAL A 75 3.70 -4.26 14.39
CA VAL A 75 3.79 -3.76 13.01
C VAL A 75 3.90 -2.22 12.98
N GLU A 76 3.11 -1.53 13.79
CA GLU A 76 3.19 -0.06 13.92
C GLU A 76 4.56 0.38 14.45
N ARG A 77 5.08 -0.32 15.46
CA ARG A 77 6.42 -0.09 16.01
C ARG A 77 7.49 -0.25 14.93
N LEU A 78 7.46 -1.34 14.16
CA LEU A 78 8.40 -1.60 13.06
C LEU A 78 8.30 -0.50 11.98
N TYR A 79 7.09 -0.10 11.61
CA TYR A 79 6.86 0.99 10.65
C TYR A 79 7.44 2.32 11.15
N LEU A 80 7.21 2.68 12.42
CA LEU A 80 7.76 3.90 13.03
C LEU A 80 9.29 3.85 13.16
N GLN A 81 9.88 2.66 13.29
CA GLN A 81 11.32 2.47 13.27
C GLN A 81 11.93 2.62 11.87
N GLY A 82 11.12 2.77 10.82
CA GLY A 82 11.59 2.91 9.45
C GLY A 82 11.95 1.60 8.77
N GLU A 83 11.58 0.46 9.37
CA GLU A 83 11.73 -0.85 8.75
C GLU A 83 10.82 -0.91 7.51
N ARG A 84 11.44 -0.87 6.33
CA ARG A 84 10.73 -0.96 5.06
C ARG A 84 10.49 -2.43 4.77
N PHE A 85 9.22 -2.81 4.75
CA PHE A 85 8.76 -4.12 4.29
C PHE A 85 8.83 -4.18 2.74
N ASP A 86 10.04 -4.16 2.16
CA ASP A 86 10.22 -4.28 0.69
C ASP A 86 9.95 -5.69 0.17
#